data_AF-A0A453S0W1-F1
#
_entry.id   AF-A0A453S0W1-F1
#
_cell.length_a   1.000
_cell.length_b   1.000
_cell.length_c   1.000
_cell.angle_alpha   90.00
_cell.angle_beta   90.00
_cell.angle_gamma   90.00
#
_symmetry.space_group_name_H-M   'P 1'
#
loop_
_entity.id
_entity.type
_entity.pdbx_description
1 polymer ?
#
loop_
_entity_poly.entity_id
_entity_poly.type
_entity_poly.pdbx_seq_one_letter_code
_entity_poly.pdbx_strand_id
1 'polypeptide(L)'
;SWIITVYTLWQMVEMHEMVPGKRFDRYHELGQHAFGDKLGLWIVVPQQLVVEVSLNIVYMVTGGNSLKKFHDVICDGKCKDIKLTYFIMIFASVHFVLSQLPNFNSISGISLAAAVMSLSYSTIAWGASLHKGKAENVDYSLRASTTPGQVFGFLGGLGDVAFSYSGHNVVLEIQATIPSTPGNPSKKPMWKGVVVAYIIIAACYMPVAFIGYWAFGNSVDDNILITLNKPKWLIAMANMMVVVHLIGSYQVRRSLQSFRPVTLDTRTIYLTVQQNLIVPVQIYAMPVFDMMETFLVRKLEFAPGITLRLITRTIYVAFTMFVGMTFPFFGGLIGFFGGLAFAPTTYFLPCIMWLIICKPRRFSLSWFTNWICIVLGVILMIIAPIGGLRQIIISAKTYKFYS
;
A
#
# COMPACT_ATOMS: atom_id res chain seq x y z
N SER A 1 -14.56 0.85 5.81
CA SER A 1 -13.24 0.35 5.38
C SER A 1 -12.44 -0.18 6.56
N TRP A 2 -11.93 0.67 7.47
CA TRP A 2 -11.17 0.25 8.66
C TRP A 2 -11.70 -1.02 9.37
N ILE A 3 -12.99 -1.04 9.75
CA ILE A 3 -13.61 -2.20 10.43
C ILE A 3 -13.56 -3.48 9.57
N ILE A 4 -13.89 -3.36 8.28
CA ILE A 4 -13.91 -4.49 7.34
C ILE A 4 -12.49 -5.04 7.20
N THR A 5 -11.50 -4.16 7.02
CA THR A 5 -10.12 -4.60 6.77
C THR A 5 -9.48 -5.20 8.02
N VAL A 6 -9.78 -4.71 9.23
CA VAL A 6 -9.42 -5.39 10.49
C VAL A 6 -10.00 -6.80 10.54
N TYR A 7 -11.30 -6.92 10.22
CA TYR A 7 -12.00 -8.20 10.25
C TYR A 7 -11.42 -9.20 9.24
N THR A 8 -11.20 -8.78 7.99
CA THR A 8 -10.66 -9.68 6.97
C THR A 8 -9.18 -10.01 7.22
N LEU A 9 -8.41 -9.10 7.82
CA LEU A 9 -7.03 -9.40 8.21
C LEU A 9 -6.98 -10.40 9.37
N TRP A 10 -7.90 -10.29 10.35
CA TRP A 10 -8.08 -11.31 11.39
C TRP A 10 -8.33 -12.69 10.79
N GLN A 11 -9.20 -12.79 9.79
CA GLN A 11 -9.50 -14.05 9.11
C GLN A 11 -8.24 -14.64 8.47
N MET A 12 -7.43 -13.83 7.80
CA MET A 12 -6.16 -14.28 7.21
C MET A 12 -5.20 -14.82 8.28
N VAL A 13 -5.09 -14.12 9.42
CA VAL A 13 -4.23 -14.54 10.54
C VAL A 13 -4.66 -15.88 11.14
N GLU A 14 -5.96 -16.09 11.29
CA GLU A 14 -6.52 -17.36 11.78
C GLU A 14 -6.37 -18.49 10.76
N MET A 15 -6.55 -18.20 9.47
CA MET A 15 -6.45 -19.19 8.40
C MET A 15 -5.02 -19.68 8.13
N HIS A 16 -3.99 -18.91 8.50
CA HIS A 16 -2.58 -19.28 8.30
C HIS A 16 -2.20 -20.66 8.86
N GLU A 17 -2.78 -21.06 9.99
CA GLU A 17 -2.45 -22.34 10.68
C GLU A 17 -3.73 -23.11 11.08
N MET A 18 -4.81 -22.92 10.33
CA MET A 18 -6.09 -23.53 10.66
C MET A 18 -6.13 -25.04 10.40
N VAL A 19 -5.35 -25.52 9.43
CA VAL A 19 -5.27 -26.93 9.07
C VAL A 19 -4.14 -27.59 9.87
N PRO A 20 -4.41 -28.63 10.68
CA PRO A 20 -3.37 -29.31 11.46
C PRO A 20 -2.20 -29.76 10.58
N GLY A 21 -0.98 -29.38 10.95
CA GLY A 21 0.24 -29.77 10.25
C GLY A 21 0.55 -28.99 8.97
N LYS A 22 -0.27 -28.01 8.57
CA LYS A 22 0.00 -27.16 7.40
C LYS A 22 -0.04 -25.68 7.78
N ARG A 23 1.04 -24.96 7.42
CA ARG A 23 1.09 -23.49 7.43
C ARG A 23 0.92 -23.00 6.01
N PHE A 24 0.08 -21.99 5.82
CA PHE A 24 -0.07 -21.30 4.53
C PHE A 24 0.78 -20.04 4.57
N ASP A 25 2.01 -20.14 4.09
CA ASP A 25 3.00 -19.07 4.24
C ASP A 25 2.83 -17.98 3.17
N ARG A 26 2.07 -18.26 2.09
CA ARG A 26 1.79 -17.31 1.00
C ARG A 26 0.31 -17.20 0.71
N TYR A 27 -0.13 -16.01 0.26
CA TYR A 27 -1.56 -15.80 -0.03
C TYR A 27 -2.09 -16.76 -1.11
N HIS A 28 -1.32 -17.00 -2.16
CA HIS A 28 -1.75 -17.93 -3.20
C HIS A 28 -1.87 -19.38 -2.71
N GLU A 29 -1.10 -19.82 -1.71
CA GLU A 29 -1.20 -21.18 -1.14
C GLU A 29 -2.53 -21.37 -0.41
N LEU A 30 -2.97 -20.35 0.33
CA LEU A 30 -4.28 -20.32 0.96
C LEU A 30 -5.39 -20.35 -0.11
N GLY A 31 -5.22 -19.59 -1.18
CA GLY A 31 -6.14 -19.61 -2.33
C GLY A 31 -6.21 -20.96 -3.04
N GLN A 32 -5.07 -21.63 -3.24
CA GLN A 32 -5.01 -22.97 -3.81
C GLN A 32 -5.71 -23.99 -2.92
N HIS A 33 -5.62 -23.85 -1.60
CA HIS A 33 -6.35 -24.70 -0.68
C HIS A 33 -7.86 -24.47 -0.72
N ALA A 34 -8.31 -23.21 -0.83
CA ALA A 34 -9.73 -22.88 -0.89
C ALA A 34 -10.37 -23.26 -2.24
N PHE A 35 -9.69 -22.96 -3.36
CA PHE A 35 -10.27 -23.03 -4.70
C PHE A 35 -9.73 -24.18 -5.56
N GLY A 36 -8.71 -24.91 -5.09
CA GLY A 36 -7.98 -25.93 -5.84
C GLY A 36 -6.70 -25.39 -6.49
N ASP A 37 -5.77 -26.28 -6.83
CA ASP A 37 -4.38 -25.94 -7.20
C ASP A 37 -4.26 -24.99 -8.39
N LYS A 38 -5.10 -25.15 -9.41
CA LYS A 38 -5.08 -24.31 -10.62
C LYS A 38 -5.90 -23.04 -10.44
N LEU A 39 -7.14 -23.17 -9.99
CA LEU A 39 -8.07 -22.04 -9.89
C LEU A 39 -7.62 -21.03 -8.82
N GLY A 40 -7.09 -21.51 -7.68
CA GLY A 40 -6.56 -20.64 -6.64
C GLY A 40 -5.40 -19.76 -7.12
N LEU A 41 -4.50 -20.28 -7.96
CA LEU A 41 -3.45 -19.48 -8.59
C LEU A 41 -4.04 -18.42 -9.51
N TRP A 42 -4.95 -18.80 -10.41
CA TRP A 42 -5.55 -17.86 -11.37
C TRP A 42 -6.43 -16.77 -10.73
N ILE A 43 -6.97 -17.01 -9.54
CA ILE A 43 -7.73 -16.00 -8.80
C ILE A 43 -6.79 -15.08 -8.01
N VAL A 44 -5.88 -15.64 -7.20
CA VAL A 44 -5.10 -14.85 -6.23
C VAL A 44 -3.91 -14.15 -6.86
N VAL A 45 -3.15 -14.85 -7.72
CA VAL A 45 -1.88 -14.33 -8.24
C VAL A 45 -2.07 -13.07 -9.08
N PRO A 46 -3.00 -13.00 -10.06
CA PRO A 46 -3.21 -11.77 -10.82
C PRO A 46 -3.60 -10.60 -9.93
N GLN A 47 -4.48 -10.82 -8.96
CA GLN A 47 -4.92 -9.77 -8.04
C GLN A 47 -3.77 -9.26 -7.17
N GLN A 48 -2.96 -10.17 -6.63
CA GLN A 48 -1.76 -9.82 -5.87
C GLN A 48 -0.76 -9.02 -6.71
N LEU A 49 -0.50 -9.42 -7.95
CA LEU A 49 0.36 -8.68 -8.87
C LEU A 49 -0.17 -7.27 -9.18
N VAL A 50 -1.48 -7.11 -9.42
CA VAL A 50 -2.06 -5.78 -9.66
C VAL A 50 -1.89 -4.88 -8.43
N VAL A 51 -2.15 -5.40 -7.22
CA VAL A 51 -1.91 -4.65 -5.97
C VAL A 51 -0.46 -4.21 -5.86
N GLU A 52 0.48 -5.12 -6.08
CA GLU A 52 1.91 -4.86 -5.94
C GLU A 52 2.43 -3.83 -6.95
N VAL A 53 2.07 -4.01 -8.23
CA VAL A 53 2.44 -3.08 -9.31
C VAL A 53 1.81 -1.71 -9.11
N SER A 54 0.53 -1.66 -8.76
CA SER A 54 -0.19 -0.40 -8.56
C SER A 54 0.40 0.44 -7.42
N LEU A 55 0.75 -0.18 -6.30
CA LEU A 55 1.42 0.48 -5.18
C LEU A 55 2.76 1.08 -5.58
N ASN A 56 3.57 0.34 -6.34
CA ASN A 56 4.85 0.84 -6.82
C ASN A 56 4.69 2.03 -7.77
N ILE A 57 3.67 2.04 -8.63
CA ILE A 57 3.34 3.21 -9.48
C ILE A 57 2.95 4.41 -8.61
N VAL A 58 2.03 4.22 -7.66
CA VAL A 58 1.58 5.29 -6.75
C VAL A 58 2.77 5.86 -5.98
N TYR A 59 3.71 5.02 -5.53
CA TYR A 59 4.91 5.47 -4.83
C TYR A 59 5.89 6.26 -5.68
N MET A 60 6.07 5.90 -6.96
CA MET A 60 6.85 6.74 -7.88
C MET A 60 6.27 8.15 -7.95
N VAL A 61 4.94 8.27 -8.02
CA VAL A 61 4.23 9.56 -8.06
C VAL A 61 4.33 10.28 -6.72
N THR A 62 4.11 9.61 -5.59
CA THR A 62 4.19 10.21 -4.25
C THR A 62 5.59 10.69 -3.91
N GLY A 63 6.62 9.89 -4.23
CA GLY A 63 8.02 10.24 -4.03
C GLY A 63 8.42 11.45 -4.89
N GLY A 64 8.03 11.46 -6.17
CA GLY A 64 8.24 12.60 -7.06
C GLY A 64 7.53 13.87 -6.58
N ASN A 65 6.26 13.77 -6.17
CA ASN A 65 5.49 14.90 -5.63
C ASN A 65 6.13 15.47 -4.36
N SER A 66 6.61 14.60 -3.48
CA SER A 66 7.24 15.01 -2.22
C SER A 66 8.59 15.71 -2.47
N LEU A 67 9.41 15.17 -3.39
CA LEU A 67 10.66 15.82 -3.81
C LEU A 67 10.41 17.18 -4.47
N LYS A 68 9.41 17.28 -5.35
CA LYS A 68 9.01 18.55 -5.98
C LYS A 68 8.57 19.56 -4.92
N LYS A 69 7.71 19.15 -3.98
CA LYS A 69 7.23 20.01 -2.91
C LYS A 69 8.37 20.50 -2.02
N PHE A 70 9.32 19.63 -1.69
CA PHE A 70 10.54 20.02 -0.97
C PHE A 70 11.33 21.09 -1.72
N HIS A 71 11.59 20.87 -3.02
CA HIS A 71 12.28 21.84 -3.87
C HIS A 71 11.56 23.18 -3.87
N ASP A 72 10.26 23.21 -4.18
CA ASP A 72 9.49 24.44 -4.33
C ASP A 72 9.44 25.26 -3.03
N VAL A 73 9.32 24.59 -1.88
CA VAL A 73 9.27 25.23 -0.55
C VAL A 73 10.61 25.84 -0.15
N ILE A 74 11.73 25.18 -0.45
CA ILE A 74 13.08 25.68 -0.13
C ILE A 74 13.52 26.77 -1.10
N CYS A 75 13.22 26.57 -2.38
CA CYS A 75 13.60 27.51 -3.42
C CYS A 75 12.85 28.83 -3.33
N ASP A 76 11.60 28.82 -2.84
CA ASP A 76 10.83 30.04 -2.57
C ASP A 76 10.78 31.01 -3.76
N GLY A 77 10.61 30.46 -4.97
CA GLY A 77 10.59 31.23 -6.22
C GLY A 77 11.95 31.66 -6.78
N LYS A 78 13.07 31.29 -6.13
CA LYS A 78 14.43 31.65 -6.57
C LYS A 78 15.07 30.64 -7.51
N CYS A 79 14.59 29.40 -7.52
CA CYS A 79 15.08 28.34 -8.41
C CYS A 79 14.27 28.28 -9.69
N LYS A 80 14.85 27.64 -10.71
CA LYS A 80 14.15 27.28 -11.94
C LYS A 80 13.03 26.30 -11.62
N ASP A 81 11.86 26.47 -12.25
CA ASP A 81 10.78 25.50 -12.15
C ASP A 81 11.18 24.19 -12.85
N ILE A 82 11.04 23.08 -12.13
CA ILE A 82 11.40 21.73 -12.59
C ILE A 82 10.13 20.89 -12.62
N LYS A 83 9.91 20.20 -13.74
CA LYS A 83 8.71 19.36 -13.93
C LYS A 83 8.72 18.16 -12.99
N LEU A 84 7.53 17.73 -12.60
CA LEU A 84 7.32 16.54 -11.77
C LEU A 84 7.99 15.28 -12.35
N THR A 85 8.00 15.13 -13.67
CA THR A 85 8.64 14.00 -14.37
C THR A 85 10.11 13.82 -13.99
N TYR A 86 10.87 14.91 -13.82
CA TYR A 86 12.27 14.84 -13.38
C TYR A 86 12.40 14.39 -11.93
N PHE A 87 11.52 14.85 -11.04
CA PHE A 87 11.52 14.40 -9.65
C PHE A 87 11.15 12.91 -9.52
N ILE A 88 10.20 12.43 -10.35
CA ILE A 88 9.90 11.00 -10.44
C ILE A 88 11.13 10.22 -10.93
N MET A 89 11.85 10.69 -11.94
CA MET A 89 13.09 10.04 -12.41
C MET A 89 14.18 10.02 -11.34
N ILE A 90 14.37 11.12 -10.60
CA ILE A 90 15.33 11.18 -9.48
C ILE A 90 14.95 10.14 -8.43
N PHE A 91 13.69 10.08 -8.02
CA PHE A 91 13.20 9.10 -7.05
C PHE A 91 13.36 7.64 -7.55
N ALA A 92 13.03 7.39 -8.82
CA ALA A 92 13.17 6.09 -9.46
C ALA A 92 14.64 5.66 -9.59
N SER A 93 15.58 6.58 -9.80
CA SER A 93 17.01 6.28 -9.88
C SER A 93 17.55 5.69 -8.57
N VAL A 94 17.06 6.18 -7.43
CA VAL A 94 17.36 5.60 -6.11
C VAL A 94 16.81 4.18 -6.01
N HIS A 95 15.55 3.97 -6.42
CA HIS A 95 14.92 2.65 -6.42
C HIS A 95 15.63 1.66 -7.35
N PHE A 96 16.10 2.13 -8.49
CA PHE A 96 16.90 1.35 -9.41
C PHE A 96 18.18 0.85 -8.74
N VAL A 97 18.98 1.74 -8.13
CA VAL A 97 20.23 1.35 -7.46
C VAL A 97 19.96 0.34 -6.35
N LEU A 98 18.98 0.65 -5.52
CA LEU A 98 18.66 -0.21 -4.40
C LEU A 98 18.14 -1.58 -4.89
N SER A 99 17.45 -1.65 -6.04
CA SER A 99 16.90 -2.90 -6.60
C SER A 99 17.95 -3.95 -6.89
N GLN A 100 19.18 -3.50 -7.12
CA GLN A 100 20.30 -4.37 -7.44
C GLN A 100 20.97 -4.93 -6.18
N LEU A 101 20.66 -4.41 -4.99
CA LEU A 101 21.31 -4.83 -3.75
C LEU A 101 20.80 -6.24 -3.34
N PRO A 102 21.72 -7.19 -3.07
CA PRO A 102 21.36 -8.59 -2.83
C PRO A 102 20.82 -8.85 -1.42
N ASN A 103 21.25 -8.09 -0.40
CA ASN A 103 20.76 -8.22 0.98
C ASN A 103 21.21 -7.03 1.85
N PHE A 104 20.33 -6.49 2.69
CA PHE A 104 20.72 -5.55 3.74
C PHE A 104 20.93 -6.36 5.03
N ASN A 105 22.15 -6.47 5.55
CA ASN A 105 22.41 -7.29 6.75
C ASN A 105 22.15 -6.55 8.09
N SER A 106 21.49 -5.38 8.08
CA SER A 106 21.09 -4.63 9.28
C SER A 106 19.74 -3.91 9.10
N ILE A 107 18.70 -4.71 8.86
CA ILE A 107 17.39 -4.24 8.36
C ILE A 107 16.55 -3.58 9.45
N SER A 108 16.64 -4.05 10.70
CA SER A 108 15.76 -3.58 11.78
C SER A 108 15.89 -2.08 12.04
N GLY A 109 17.09 -1.51 11.88
CA GLY A 109 17.33 -0.08 12.05
C GLY A 109 16.68 0.78 10.97
N ILE A 110 16.72 0.34 9.71
CA ILE A 110 16.16 1.08 8.58
C ILE A 110 14.63 0.98 8.59
N SER A 111 14.08 -0.22 8.87
CA SER A 111 12.63 -0.39 9.05
C SER A 111 12.10 0.42 10.24
N LEU A 112 12.85 0.49 11.35
CA LEU A 112 12.50 1.34 12.49
C LEU A 112 12.50 2.82 12.12
N ALA A 113 13.53 3.27 11.39
CA ALA A 113 13.59 4.65 10.91
C ALA A 113 12.40 4.96 9.99
N ALA A 114 12.05 4.09 9.03
CA ALA A 114 10.91 4.28 8.14
C ALA A 114 9.57 4.36 8.89
N ALA A 115 9.38 3.54 9.94
CA ALA A 115 8.21 3.63 10.80
C ALA A 115 8.16 4.96 11.58
N VAL A 116 9.28 5.39 12.17
CA VAL A 116 9.36 6.69 12.87
C VAL A 116 9.05 7.85 11.91
N MET A 117 9.58 7.80 10.68
CA MET A 117 9.28 8.82 9.66
C MET A 117 7.78 8.87 9.32
N SER A 118 7.10 7.72 9.21
CA SER A 118 5.66 7.68 8.94
C SER A 118 4.79 8.30 10.02
N LEU A 119 5.08 7.98 11.29
CA LEU A 119 4.42 8.61 12.41
C LEU A 119 4.70 10.12 12.44
N SER A 120 5.95 10.50 12.14
CA SER A 120 6.38 11.90 12.18
C SER A 120 5.71 12.75 11.11
N TYR A 121 5.74 12.36 9.82
CA TYR A 121 5.11 13.17 8.78
C TYR A 121 3.58 13.22 8.91
N SER A 122 2.96 12.14 9.41
CA SER A 122 1.52 12.13 9.70
C SER A 122 1.19 13.10 10.85
N THR A 123 1.97 13.07 11.92
CA THR A 123 1.85 14.00 13.06
C THR A 123 2.03 15.45 12.63
N ILE A 124 3.01 15.70 11.77
CA ILE A 124 3.23 17.03 11.20
C ILE A 124 2.04 17.45 10.33
N ALA A 125 1.50 16.55 9.50
CA ALA A 125 0.39 16.88 8.62
C ALA A 125 -0.85 17.36 9.38
N TRP A 126 -1.33 16.59 10.37
CA TRP A 126 -2.50 17.00 11.14
C TRP A 126 -2.18 18.11 12.14
N GLY A 127 -0.99 18.11 12.74
CA GLY A 127 -0.56 19.13 13.70
C GLY A 127 -0.38 20.51 13.06
N ALA A 128 0.23 20.58 11.88
CA ALA A 128 0.36 21.82 11.12
C ALA A 128 -1.00 22.31 10.60
N SER A 129 -1.90 21.39 10.21
CA SER A 129 -3.27 21.73 9.83
C SER A 129 -4.06 22.31 11.00
N LEU A 130 -3.92 21.71 12.19
CA LEU A 130 -4.55 22.19 13.41
C LEU A 130 -4.02 23.58 13.80
N HIS A 131 -2.69 23.77 13.75
CA HIS A 131 -2.05 25.04 14.06
C HIS A 131 -2.42 26.15 13.08
N LYS A 132 -2.55 25.83 11.78
CA LYS A 132 -3.03 26.77 10.77
C LYS A 132 -4.48 27.20 11.03
N GLY A 133 -5.29 26.31 11.61
CA GLY A 133 -6.71 26.54 11.82
C GLY A 133 -7.50 26.48 10.50
N LYS A 134 -8.75 26.94 10.55
CA LYS A 134 -9.59 27.03 9.35
C LYS A 134 -8.99 28.03 8.37
N ALA A 135 -8.82 27.61 7.12
CA ALA A 135 -8.45 28.50 6.04
C ALA A 135 -9.51 29.60 5.88
N GLU A 136 -9.07 30.78 5.42
CA GLU A 136 -9.98 31.87 5.08
C GLU A 136 -10.96 31.40 4.00
N ASN A 137 -12.26 31.62 4.21
CA ASN A 137 -13.34 31.20 3.31
C ASN A 137 -13.39 29.69 3.03
N VAL A 138 -13.16 28.86 4.04
CA VAL A 138 -13.27 27.40 3.90
C VAL A 138 -14.67 26.98 3.43
N ASP A 139 -14.74 26.20 2.37
CA ASP A 139 -15.98 25.66 1.80
C ASP A 139 -16.02 24.15 1.98
N TYR A 140 -17.14 23.63 2.48
CA TYR A 140 -17.38 22.19 2.67
C TYR A 140 -18.37 21.61 1.65
N SER A 141 -18.77 22.41 0.65
CA SER A 141 -19.58 21.94 -0.48
C SER A 141 -18.79 20.95 -1.35
N LEU A 142 -19.49 20.13 -2.13
CA LEU A 142 -18.84 19.18 -3.03
C LEU A 142 -18.00 19.93 -4.08
N ARG A 143 -16.74 19.50 -4.28
CA ARG A 143 -15.79 20.12 -5.22
C ARG A 143 -16.34 20.26 -6.65
N ALA A 144 -17.18 19.32 -7.08
CA ALA A 144 -17.80 19.36 -8.40
C ALA A 144 -19.15 20.07 -8.36
N SER A 145 -19.35 21.04 -9.25
CA SER A 145 -20.63 21.73 -9.45
C SER A 145 -21.62 20.94 -10.31
N THR A 146 -21.14 19.99 -11.12
CA THR A 146 -21.98 19.19 -12.02
C THR A 146 -22.37 17.86 -11.37
N THR A 147 -23.61 17.41 -11.58
CA THR A 147 -24.10 16.11 -11.08
C THR A 147 -23.18 14.94 -11.47
N PRO A 148 -22.72 14.80 -12.74
CA PRO A 148 -21.76 13.75 -13.07
C PRO A 148 -20.46 13.89 -12.27
N GLY A 149 -19.95 15.11 -12.10
CA GLY A 149 -18.75 15.35 -11.31
C GLY A 149 -18.88 14.91 -9.85
N GLN A 150 -20.04 15.17 -9.23
CA GLN A 150 -20.33 14.75 -7.86
C GLN A 150 -20.43 13.24 -7.73
N VAL A 151 -21.18 12.58 -8.63
CA VAL A 151 -21.36 11.12 -8.62
C VAL A 151 -20.01 10.41 -8.80
N PHE A 152 -19.26 10.75 -9.84
CA PHE A 152 -17.99 10.07 -10.08
C PHE A 152 -16.90 10.45 -9.07
N GLY A 153 -16.96 11.65 -8.49
CA GLY A 153 -16.11 12.04 -7.37
C GLY A 153 -16.37 11.19 -6.13
N PHE A 154 -17.65 10.95 -5.80
CA PHE A 154 -18.04 10.03 -4.73
C PHE A 154 -17.54 8.60 -4.99
N LEU A 155 -17.71 8.09 -6.22
CA LEU A 155 -17.22 6.77 -6.60
C LEU A 155 -15.69 6.66 -6.48
N GLY A 156 -14.94 7.67 -6.91
CA GLY A 156 -13.49 7.72 -6.77
C GLY A 156 -13.06 7.71 -5.30
N GLY A 157 -13.72 8.51 -4.46
CA GLY A 157 -13.46 8.56 -3.02
C GLY A 157 -13.70 7.24 -2.29
N LEU A 158 -14.65 6.40 -2.75
CA LEU A 158 -14.80 5.04 -2.22
C LEU A 158 -13.54 4.19 -2.49
N GLY A 159 -12.90 4.38 -3.64
CA GLY A 159 -11.62 3.77 -3.98
C GLY A 159 -10.48 4.28 -3.10
N ASP A 160 -10.42 5.59 -2.85
CA ASP A 160 -9.41 6.19 -1.95
C ASP A 160 -9.47 5.59 -0.54
N VAL A 161 -10.69 5.42 -0.03
CA VAL A 161 -10.97 4.80 1.27
C VAL A 161 -10.64 3.30 1.28
N ALA A 162 -10.78 2.60 0.14
CA ALA A 162 -10.42 1.20 0.01
C ALA A 162 -8.90 1.00 -0.06
N PHE A 163 -8.19 1.86 -0.80
CA PHE A 163 -6.72 1.83 -0.92
C PHE A 163 -6.02 2.12 0.40
N SER A 164 -6.64 2.91 1.28
CA SER A 164 -6.03 3.37 2.54
C SER A 164 -5.52 2.23 3.43
N TYR A 165 -6.18 1.08 3.46
CA TYR A 165 -5.84 -0.02 4.37
C TYR A 165 -5.34 -1.22 3.59
N SER A 166 -4.02 -1.39 3.57
CA SER A 166 -3.33 -2.47 2.87
C SER A 166 -2.73 -3.49 3.85
N GLY A 167 -2.11 -4.53 3.29
CA GLY A 167 -1.30 -5.52 4.01
C GLY A 167 -1.80 -6.96 3.84
N HIS A 168 -3.04 -7.16 3.41
CA HIS A 168 -3.65 -8.48 3.25
C HIS A 168 -2.90 -9.39 2.28
N ASN A 169 -2.32 -8.81 1.22
CA ASN A 169 -1.58 -9.56 0.22
C ASN A 169 -0.21 -10.07 0.66
N VAL A 170 0.26 -9.64 1.84
CA VAL A 170 1.57 -10.01 2.39
C VAL A 170 1.51 -10.46 3.85
N VAL A 171 0.31 -10.46 4.45
CA VAL A 171 0.11 -10.78 5.87
C VAL A 171 0.55 -12.20 6.23
N LEU A 172 0.35 -13.14 5.32
CA LEU A 172 0.73 -14.54 5.56
C LEU A 172 2.25 -14.69 5.50
N GLU A 173 2.89 -14.01 4.55
CA GLU A 173 4.35 -13.98 4.40
C GLU A 173 5.02 -13.37 5.63
N ILE A 174 4.40 -12.34 6.24
CA ILE A 174 4.85 -11.74 7.50
C ILE A 174 4.68 -12.75 8.65
N GLN A 175 3.51 -13.37 8.77
CA GLN A 175 3.21 -14.32 9.83
C GLN A 175 4.08 -15.58 9.75
N ALA A 176 4.47 -16.01 8.55
CA ALA A 176 5.38 -17.13 8.32
C ALA A 176 6.74 -16.94 9.01
N THR A 177 7.20 -15.69 9.14
CA THR A 177 8.45 -15.34 9.84
C THR A 177 8.38 -15.51 11.36
N ILE A 178 7.17 -15.59 11.92
CA ILE A 178 6.97 -15.78 13.35
C ILE A 178 7.08 -17.27 13.68
N PRO A 179 7.94 -17.67 14.63
CA PRO A 179 8.04 -19.05 15.07
C PRO A 179 6.69 -19.56 15.59
N SER A 180 6.32 -20.77 15.18
CA SER A 180 5.09 -21.43 15.62
C SER A 180 5.39 -22.77 16.27
N THR A 181 4.73 -23.06 17.39
CA THR A 181 4.82 -24.34 18.10
C THR A 181 3.40 -24.80 18.49
N PRO A 182 3.16 -26.10 18.73
CA PRO A 182 1.84 -26.58 19.15
C PRO A 182 1.27 -25.88 20.38
N GLY A 183 2.12 -25.45 21.33
CA GLY A 183 1.70 -24.70 22.52
C GLY A 183 1.54 -23.19 22.29
N ASN A 184 2.29 -22.62 21.34
CA ASN A 184 2.29 -21.19 21.01
C ASN A 184 2.17 -20.99 19.49
N PRO A 185 0.94 -20.99 18.93
CA PRO A 185 0.73 -20.78 17.51
C PRO A 185 1.03 -19.32 17.12
N SER A 186 1.54 -19.11 15.90
CA SER A 186 1.96 -17.78 15.41
C SER A 186 0.81 -16.76 15.36
N LYS A 187 -0.42 -17.24 15.24
CA LYS A 187 -1.62 -16.39 15.18
C LYS A 187 -1.82 -15.50 16.40
N LYS A 188 -1.42 -15.94 17.59
CA LYS A 188 -1.56 -15.15 18.83
C LYS A 188 -0.68 -13.89 18.81
N PRO A 189 0.67 -13.99 18.68
CA PRO A 189 1.52 -12.81 18.57
C PRO A 189 1.22 -11.98 17.31
N MET A 190 0.90 -12.63 16.19
CA MET A 190 0.52 -11.94 14.96
C MET A 190 -0.72 -11.06 15.16
N TRP A 191 -1.78 -11.60 15.75
CA TRP A 191 -3.01 -10.85 15.98
C TRP A 191 -2.82 -9.66 16.91
N LYS A 192 -2.03 -9.81 17.98
CA LYS A 192 -1.67 -8.67 18.84
C LYS A 192 -0.93 -7.60 18.03
N GLY A 193 0.00 -8.00 17.16
CA GLY A 193 0.71 -7.10 16.25
C GLY A 193 -0.23 -6.33 15.33
N VAL A 194 -1.18 -7.04 14.72
CA VAL A 194 -2.20 -6.45 13.84
C VAL A 194 -3.06 -5.44 14.58
N VAL A 195 -3.53 -5.75 15.79
CA VAL A 195 -4.36 -4.83 16.59
C VAL A 195 -3.61 -3.53 16.90
N VAL A 196 -2.35 -3.63 17.36
CA VAL A 196 -1.52 -2.45 17.63
C VAL A 196 -1.30 -1.63 16.36
N ALA A 197 -0.97 -2.28 15.25
CA ALA A 197 -0.77 -1.61 13.96
C ALA A 197 -2.03 -0.84 13.51
N TYR A 198 -3.22 -1.45 13.62
CA TYR A 198 -4.47 -0.80 13.22
C TYR A 198 -4.89 0.36 14.11
N ILE A 199 -4.57 0.31 15.41
CA ILE A 199 -4.75 1.44 16.34
C ILE A 199 -3.86 2.60 15.91
N ILE A 200 -2.59 2.32 15.60
CA ILE A 200 -1.63 3.33 15.14
C ILE A 200 -2.04 3.92 13.80
N ILE A 201 -2.48 3.09 12.84
CA ILE A 201 -3.02 3.55 11.56
C ILE A 201 -4.23 4.46 11.79
N ALA A 202 -5.16 4.10 12.68
CA ALA A 202 -6.30 4.95 13.01
C ALA A 202 -5.85 6.30 13.59
N ALA A 203 -4.88 6.27 14.51
CA ALA A 203 -4.31 7.48 15.12
C ALA A 203 -3.54 8.37 14.13
N CYS A 204 -3.03 7.81 13.02
CA CYS A 204 -2.37 8.57 11.97
C CYS A 204 -3.36 9.10 10.93
N TYR A 205 -4.28 8.26 10.46
CA TYR A 205 -5.12 8.57 9.31
C TYR A 205 -6.35 9.38 9.69
N MET A 206 -7.03 9.04 10.79
CA MET A 206 -8.27 9.72 11.18
C MET A 206 -8.02 11.20 11.51
N PRO A 207 -6.99 11.58 12.30
CA PRO A 207 -6.70 12.99 12.52
C PRO A 207 -6.34 13.72 11.23
N VAL A 208 -5.54 13.13 10.35
CA VAL A 208 -5.20 13.74 9.05
C VAL A 208 -6.45 13.98 8.21
N ALA A 209 -7.34 13.00 8.11
CA ALA A 209 -8.58 13.13 7.35
C ALA A 209 -9.53 14.18 7.97
N PHE A 210 -9.81 14.08 9.27
CA PHE A 210 -10.77 14.96 9.94
C PHE A 210 -10.25 16.38 10.11
N ILE A 211 -9.04 16.56 10.66
CA ILE A 211 -8.46 17.89 10.88
C ILE A 211 -8.09 18.53 9.55
N GLY A 212 -7.55 17.76 8.61
CA GLY A 212 -7.24 18.26 7.28
C GLY A 212 -8.47 18.76 6.53
N TYR A 213 -9.53 17.95 6.49
CA TYR A 213 -10.79 18.38 5.87
C TYR A 213 -11.44 19.54 6.64
N TRP A 214 -11.41 19.53 7.97
CA TRP A 214 -11.89 20.65 8.77
C TRP A 214 -11.12 21.95 8.47
N ALA A 215 -9.79 21.89 8.30
CA ALA A 215 -8.96 23.07 8.05
C ALA A 215 -9.12 23.62 6.62
N PHE A 216 -9.27 22.75 5.61
CA PHE A 216 -9.19 23.13 4.19
C PHE A 216 -10.48 22.91 3.38
N GLY A 217 -11.44 22.14 3.90
CA GLY A 217 -12.67 21.80 3.20
C GLY A 217 -12.40 21.18 1.83
N ASN A 218 -13.14 21.62 0.82
CA ASN A 218 -13.02 21.14 -0.56
C ASN A 218 -11.76 21.64 -1.30
N SER A 219 -10.96 22.52 -0.68
CA SER A 219 -9.68 23.00 -1.24
C SER A 219 -8.47 22.12 -0.90
N VAL A 220 -8.66 21.07 -0.09
CA VAL A 220 -7.57 20.15 0.28
C VAL A 220 -7.03 19.38 -0.94
N ASP A 221 -5.73 19.43 -1.21
CA ASP A 221 -5.13 18.56 -2.23
C ASP A 221 -5.22 17.08 -1.83
N ASP A 222 -5.16 16.18 -2.81
CA ASP A 222 -5.21 14.72 -2.58
C ASP A 222 -4.13 14.25 -1.59
N ASN A 223 -2.99 14.95 -1.55
CA ASN A 223 -1.97 14.81 -0.51
C ASN A 223 -1.90 16.09 0.32
N ILE A 224 -2.31 16.01 1.59
CA ILE A 224 -2.38 17.14 2.52
C ILE A 224 -1.04 17.86 2.74
N LEU A 225 0.10 17.17 2.62
CA LEU A 225 1.42 17.78 2.76
C LEU A 225 1.75 18.72 1.59
N ILE A 226 1.05 18.57 0.47
CA ILE A 226 1.13 19.47 -0.68
C ILE A 226 0.26 20.72 -0.45
N THR A 227 -0.88 20.59 0.22
CA THR A 227 -1.77 21.71 0.62
C THR A 227 -1.06 22.70 1.57
N LEU A 228 -0.18 22.19 2.44
CA LEU A 228 0.53 22.97 3.45
C LEU A 228 1.73 23.73 2.86
N ASN A 229 1.97 24.96 3.34
CA ASN A 229 3.06 25.84 2.86
C ASN A 229 3.89 26.50 3.98
N LYS A 230 3.37 26.55 5.21
CA LYS A 230 4.02 27.22 6.34
C LYS A 230 3.90 26.36 7.62
N PRO A 231 4.91 26.38 8.50
CA PRO A 231 6.25 26.96 8.29
C PRO A 231 7.07 26.12 7.28
N LYS A 232 7.81 26.79 6.39
CA LYS A 232 8.47 26.17 5.21
C LYS A 232 9.39 25.00 5.57
N TRP A 233 10.27 25.20 6.56
CA TRP A 233 11.22 24.17 6.98
C TRP A 233 10.53 22.88 7.45
N LEU A 234 9.39 23.01 8.14
CA LEU A 234 8.64 21.88 8.68
C LEU A 234 7.98 21.08 7.56
N ILE A 235 7.40 21.77 6.57
CA ILE A 235 6.78 21.14 5.40
C ILE A 235 7.85 20.49 4.50
N ALA A 236 8.99 21.15 4.31
CA ALA A 236 10.12 20.59 3.59
C ALA A 236 10.63 19.30 4.27
N MET A 237 10.83 19.35 5.60
CA MET A 237 11.22 18.19 6.39
C MET A 237 10.20 17.05 6.28
N ALA A 238 8.90 17.32 6.42
CA ALA A 238 7.86 16.30 6.31
C ALA A 238 7.83 15.63 4.92
N ASN A 239 8.00 16.39 3.84
CA ASN A 239 8.10 15.82 2.50
C ASN A 239 9.36 14.96 2.33
N MET A 240 10.50 15.34 2.92
CA MET A 240 11.68 14.48 2.93
C MET A 240 11.51 13.25 3.80
N MET A 241 10.77 13.33 4.91
CA MET A 241 10.39 12.16 5.71
C MET A 241 9.56 11.18 4.88
N VAL A 242 8.64 11.66 4.04
CA VAL A 242 7.91 10.80 3.07
C VAL A 242 8.87 10.16 2.08
N VAL A 243 9.78 10.93 1.48
CA VAL A 243 10.78 10.39 0.52
C VAL A 243 11.64 9.32 1.17
N VAL A 244 12.20 9.58 2.37
CA VAL A 244 13.02 8.62 3.11
C VAL A 244 12.20 7.43 3.58
N HIS A 245 10.93 7.62 3.96
CA HIS A 245 10.03 6.53 4.31
C HIS A 245 9.80 5.61 3.10
N LEU A 246 9.49 6.16 1.92
CA LEU A 246 9.29 5.38 0.71
C LEU A 246 10.60 4.72 0.23
N ILE A 247 11.76 5.38 0.36
CA ILE A 247 13.07 4.75 0.09
C ILE A 247 13.42 3.69 1.15
N GLY A 248 13.14 3.93 2.42
CA GLY A 248 13.41 3.00 3.52
C GLY A 248 12.51 1.78 3.46
N SER A 249 11.34 1.93 2.83
CA SER A 249 10.46 0.82 2.48
C SER A 249 11.03 -0.11 1.42
N TYR A 250 12.25 0.16 0.95
CA TYR A 250 13.03 -0.63 0.02
C TYR A 250 13.76 -1.82 0.69
N GLN A 251 13.17 -2.56 1.65
CA GLN A 251 13.76 -3.78 2.28
C GLN A 251 12.62 -4.83 2.49
N VAL A 252 12.62 -6.12 2.04
CA VAL A 252 13.41 -7.31 2.42
C VAL A 252 13.12 -8.50 1.46
N ARG A 253 14.14 -9.28 1.04
CA ARG A 253 14.03 -10.76 0.93
C ARG A 253 15.34 -11.39 1.42
N ARG A 254 15.31 -11.96 2.63
CA ARG A 254 16.07 -13.19 2.87
C ARG A 254 15.31 -14.27 2.12
N SER A 255 15.96 -14.95 1.18
CA SER A 255 15.41 -16.14 0.54
C SER A 255 14.77 -17.04 1.60
N LEU A 256 13.47 -17.34 1.45
CA LEU A 256 12.69 -18.25 2.30
C LEU A 256 13.31 -19.67 2.41
N GLN A 257 14.42 -19.95 1.73
CA GLN A 257 15.12 -21.24 1.70
C GLN A 257 16.18 -21.45 2.79
N SER A 258 16.45 -20.48 3.68
CA SER A 258 17.37 -20.70 4.81
C SER A 258 16.86 -20.06 6.09
N PHE A 259 15.79 -20.62 6.67
CA PHE A 259 15.43 -20.31 8.04
C PHE A 259 16.22 -21.21 8.99
N ARG A 260 17.22 -20.62 9.65
CA ARG A 260 17.44 -20.97 11.05
C ARG A 260 16.37 -20.22 11.86
N PRO A 261 15.67 -20.87 12.80
CA PRO A 261 14.73 -20.17 13.68
C PRO A 261 15.51 -19.14 14.50
N VAL A 262 15.41 -17.86 14.14
CA VAL A 262 15.84 -16.78 15.01
C VAL A 262 14.67 -16.50 15.95
N THR A 263 14.89 -16.65 17.24
CA THR A 263 13.95 -16.20 18.28
C THR A 263 13.88 -14.68 18.22
N LEU A 264 12.99 -14.16 17.36
CA LEU A 264 12.66 -12.74 17.36
C LEU A 264 11.90 -12.44 18.65
N ASP A 265 12.38 -11.45 19.41
CA ASP A 265 11.68 -11.04 20.61
C ASP A 265 10.29 -10.47 20.25
N THR A 266 9.40 -10.46 21.23
CA THR A 266 8.03 -9.99 21.05
C THR A 266 7.98 -8.54 20.54
N ARG A 267 8.95 -7.69 20.92
CA ARG A 267 9.08 -6.29 20.48
C ARG A 267 9.42 -6.18 18.98
N THR A 268 10.26 -7.08 18.47
CA THR A 268 10.67 -7.15 17.07
C THR A 268 9.54 -7.69 16.21
N ILE A 269 8.71 -8.60 16.72
CA ILE A 269 7.49 -9.07 16.04
C ILE A 269 6.47 -7.92 15.91
N TYR A 270 6.23 -7.17 16.98
CA TYR A 270 5.35 -5.99 16.93
C TYR A 270 5.85 -4.95 15.94
N LEU A 271 7.14 -4.64 15.99
CA LEU A 271 7.76 -3.71 15.05
C LEU A 271 7.68 -4.21 13.62
N THR A 272 7.87 -5.50 13.36
CA THR A 272 7.82 -6.09 12.01
C THR A 272 6.39 -6.06 11.44
N VAL A 273 5.37 -6.41 12.23
CA VAL A 273 3.95 -6.35 11.79
C VAL A 273 3.50 -4.90 11.60
N GLN A 274 3.89 -4.00 12.50
CA GLN A 274 3.59 -2.57 12.40
C GLN A 274 4.33 -1.93 11.22
N GLN A 275 5.59 -2.27 10.98
CA GLN A 275 6.40 -1.77 9.86
C GLN A 275 5.83 -2.26 8.53
N ASN A 276 5.51 -3.55 8.41
CA ASN A 276 5.09 -4.13 7.14
C ASN A 276 3.65 -3.75 6.72
N LEU A 277 2.80 -3.29 7.65
CA LEU A 277 1.50 -2.68 7.32
C LEU A 277 1.61 -1.19 6.92
N ILE A 278 2.69 -0.52 7.30
CA ILE A 278 2.85 0.94 7.16
C ILE A 278 3.85 1.30 6.05
N VAL A 279 4.74 0.39 5.64
CA VAL A 279 5.96 0.67 4.85
C VAL A 279 6.07 -0.27 3.63
N PRO A 280 5.47 0.06 2.46
CA PRO A 280 5.16 -1.00 1.50
C PRO A 280 5.91 -1.09 0.15
N VAL A 281 6.85 -0.21 -0.27
CA VAL A 281 7.34 -0.26 -1.68
C VAL A 281 8.04 -1.60 -2.01
N GLN A 282 9.00 -2.08 -1.21
CA GLN A 282 9.69 -3.34 -1.56
C GLN A 282 8.97 -4.60 -1.15
N ILE A 283 8.17 -4.58 -0.09
CA ILE A 283 7.32 -5.71 0.28
C ILE A 283 6.45 -6.10 -0.92
N TYR A 284 6.11 -5.11 -1.76
CA TYR A 284 5.38 -5.33 -3.00
C TYR A 284 6.25 -5.58 -4.22
N ALA A 285 7.44 -4.97 -4.35
CA ALA A 285 8.32 -5.29 -5.49
C ALA A 285 8.93 -6.70 -5.44
N MET A 286 9.23 -7.22 -4.23
CA MET A 286 9.94 -8.49 -4.09
C MET A 286 9.12 -9.70 -4.53
N PRO A 287 7.84 -9.87 -4.20
CA PRO A 287 7.05 -10.97 -4.73
C PRO A 287 6.92 -10.90 -6.25
N VAL A 288 6.76 -9.71 -6.84
CA VAL A 288 6.81 -9.53 -8.29
C VAL A 288 8.15 -9.99 -8.88
N PHE A 289 9.27 -9.58 -8.29
CA PHE A 289 10.60 -10.05 -8.74
C PHE A 289 10.73 -11.57 -8.61
N ASP A 290 10.28 -12.18 -7.51
CA ASP A 290 10.30 -13.63 -7.30
C ASP A 290 9.53 -14.33 -8.41
N MET A 291 8.36 -13.79 -8.73
CA MET A 291 7.45 -14.35 -9.71
C MET A 291 7.98 -14.21 -11.14
N MET A 292 8.49 -13.03 -11.51
CA MET A 292 9.13 -12.79 -12.80
C MET A 292 10.36 -13.69 -12.98
N GLU A 293 11.27 -13.73 -11.99
CA GLU A 293 12.47 -14.57 -12.04
C GLU A 293 12.09 -16.06 -12.09
N THR A 294 11.12 -16.52 -11.27
CA THR A 294 10.66 -17.91 -11.28
C THR A 294 10.02 -18.29 -12.61
N PHE A 295 9.21 -17.41 -13.20
CA PHE A 295 8.63 -17.62 -14.52
C PHE A 295 9.70 -17.74 -15.60
N LEU A 296 10.67 -16.83 -15.60
CA LEU A 296 11.77 -16.83 -16.57
C LEU A 296 12.64 -18.09 -16.45
N VAL A 297 12.93 -18.55 -15.24
CA VAL A 297 13.77 -19.74 -15.02
C VAL A 297 12.99 -21.03 -15.25
N ARG A 298 11.76 -21.16 -14.73
CA ARG A 298 11.02 -22.44 -14.75
C ARG A 298 10.14 -22.64 -15.98
N LYS A 299 9.72 -21.57 -16.66
CA LYS A 299 8.86 -21.65 -17.84
C LYS A 299 9.56 -21.26 -19.13
N LEU A 300 10.48 -20.30 -19.08
CA LEU A 300 11.26 -19.87 -20.24
C LEU A 300 12.70 -20.39 -20.22
N GLU A 301 13.04 -21.26 -19.25
CA GLU A 301 14.31 -22.00 -19.16
C GLU A 301 15.57 -21.12 -19.18
N PHE A 302 15.46 -19.86 -18.74
CA PHE A 302 16.62 -18.98 -18.62
C PHE A 302 17.54 -19.41 -17.48
N ALA A 303 18.86 -19.28 -17.69
CA ALA A 303 19.84 -19.57 -16.65
C ALA A 303 19.72 -18.58 -15.48
N PRO A 304 19.60 -19.05 -14.23
CA PRO A 304 19.59 -18.16 -13.07
C PRO A 304 20.97 -17.51 -12.93
N GLY A 305 20.99 -16.18 -12.82
CA GLY A 305 22.24 -15.43 -12.76
C GLY A 305 22.06 -13.98 -12.33
N ILE A 306 23.18 -13.27 -12.17
CA ILE A 306 23.18 -11.83 -11.85
C ILE A 306 22.58 -11.04 -13.02
N THR A 307 22.88 -11.43 -14.26
CA THR A 307 22.36 -10.79 -15.47
C THR A 307 20.83 -10.87 -15.53
N LEU A 308 20.25 -12.03 -15.24
CA LEU A 308 18.79 -12.19 -15.22
C LEU A 308 18.15 -11.25 -14.19
N ARG A 309 18.69 -11.22 -12.97
CA ARG A 309 18.22 -10.34 -11.89
C ARG A 309 18.34 -8.87 -12.25
N LEU A 310 19.46 -8.47 -12.85
CA LEU A 310 19.70 -7.10 -13.26
C LEU A 310 18.67 -6.68 -14.31
N ILE A 311 18.47 -7.48 -15.35
CA ILE A 311 17.52 -7.19 -16.43
C ILE A 311 16.09 -7.12 -15.89
N THR A 312 15.64 -8.14 -15.15
CA THR A 312 14.24 -8.21 -14.67
C THR A 312 13.89 -7.06 -13.76
N ARG A 313 14.75 -6.74 -12.79
CA ARG A 313 14.52 -5.66 -11.83
C ARG A 313 14.61 -4.30 -12.49
N THR A 314 15.54 -4.11 -13.43
CA THR A 314 15.65 -2.88 -14.21
C THR A 314 14.40 -2.63 -15.04
N ILE A 315 13.92 -3.64 -15.79
CA ILE A 315 12.71 -3.53 -16.61
C ILE A 315 11.52 -3.18 -15.75
N TYR A 316 11.38 -3.80 -14.58
CA TYR A 316 10.27 -3.53 -13.68
C TYR A 316 10.29 -2.10 -13.09
N VAL A 317 11.46 -1.63 -12.62
CA VAL A 317 11.59 -0.25 -12.12
C VAL A 317 11.34 0.75 -13.25
N ALA A 318 11.87 0.49 -14.45
CA ALA A 318 11.62 1.31 -15.62
C ALA A 318 10.15 1.34 -16.02
N PHE A 319 9.45 0.20 -15.95
CA PHE A 319 8.02 0.10 -16.22
C PHE A 319 7.19 0.92 -15.22
N THR A 320 7.40 0.73 -13.92
CA THR A 320 6.67 1.48 -12.88
C THR A 320 6.95 2.97 -12.94
N MET A 321 8.20 3.36 -13.23
CA MET A 321 8.58 4.75 -13.50
C MET A 321 7.85 5.32 -14.72
N PHE A 322 7.86 4.59 -15.85
CA PHE A 322 7.20 5.03 -17.08
C PHE A 322 5.70 5.26 -16.87
N VAL A 323 5.01 4.33 -16.21
CA VAL A 323 3.58 4.47 -15.91
C VAL A 323 3.34 5.63 -14.95
N GLY A 324 4.17 5.79 -13.90
CA GLY A 324 4.06 6.91 -12.95
C GLY A 324 4.30 8.29 -13.59
N MET A 325 5.20 8.39 -14.57
CA MET A 325 5.43 9.63 -15.34
C MET A 325 4.30 9.92 -16.34
N THR A 326 3.71 8.87 -16.90
CA THR A 326 2.61 8.98 -17.87
C THR A 326 1.31 9.39 -17.18
N PHE A 327 1.03 8.82 -16.00
CA PHE A 327 -0.21 9.07 -15.25
C PHE A 327 0.07 9.57 -13.82
N PRO A 328 0.65 10.76 -13.62
CA PRO A 328 1.01 11.26 -12.28
C PRO A 328 -0.19 11.80 -11.49
N PHE A 329 -1.38 11.22 -11.66
CA PHE A 329 -2.63 11.69 -11.06
C PHE A 329 -2.90 10.92 -9.76
N PHE A 330 -2.28 11.36 -8.67
CA PHE A 330 -2.28 10.65 -7.38
C PHE A 330 -3.68 10.20 -6.92
N GLY A 331 -4.65 11.11 -6.78
CA GLY A 331 -6.02 10.72 -6.37
C GLY A 331 -6.72 9.81 -7.39
N GLY A 332 -6.55 10.07 -8.69
CA GLY A 332 -7.12 9.21 -9.72
C GLY A 332 -6.59 7.78 -9.71
N LEU A 333 -5.27 7.60 -9.50
CA LEU A 333 -4.63 6.29 -9.39
C LEU A 333 -5.09 5.53 -8.14
N ILE A 334 -5.15 6.19 -6.99
CA ILE A 334 -5.57 5.58 -5.73
C ILE A 334 -7.04 5.18 -5.80
N GLY A 335 -7.92 6.06 -6.28
CA GLY A 335 -9.33 5.75 -6.47
C GLY A 335 -9.54 4.57 -7.43
N PHE A 336 -8.75 4.50 -8.50
CA PHE A 336 -8.82 3.42 -9.47
C PHE A 336 -8.35 2.07 -8.90
N PHE A 337 -7.12 2.02 -8.37
CA PHE A 337 -6.53 0.78 -7.87
C PHE A 337 -7.11 0.32 -6.53
N GLY A 338 -7.60 1.24 -5.70
CA GLY A 338 -8.30 0.92 -4.46
C GLY A 338 -9.56 0.09 -4.69
N GLY A 339 -10.31 0.38 -5.77
CA GLY A 339 -11.40 -0.48 -6.21
C GLY A 339 -10.90 -1.76 -6.88
N LEU A 340 -10.12 -1.61 -7.97
CA LEU A 340 -9.82 -2.72 -8.88
C LEU A 340 -8.97 -3.82 -8.23
N ALA A 341 -7.96 -3.43 -7.45
CA ALA A 341 -6.92 -4.34 -6.96
C ALA A 341 -7.10 -4.67 -5.46
N PHE A 342 -7.42 -3.65 -4.66
CA PHE A 342 -7.50 -3.81 -3.21
C PHE A 342 -8.82 -4.40 -2.77
N ALA A 343 -9.96 -4.01 -3.35
CA ALA A 343 -11.25 -4.57 -2.95
C ALA A 343 -11.27 -6.12 -3.05
N PRO A 344 -10.75 -6.77 -4.12
CA PRO A 344 -10.63 -8.22 -4.16
C PRO A 344 -9.79 -8.82 -3.04
N THR A 345 -8.53 -8.39 -2.95
CA THR A 345 -7.53 -8.99 -2.04
C THR A 345 -7.82 -8.71 -0.56
N THR A 346 -8.53 -7.62 -0.27
CA THR A 346 -8.70 -7.12 1.09
C THR A 346 -10.13 -7.29 1.62
N TYR A 347 -11.15 -7.08 0.79
CA TYR A 347 -12.55 -7.05 1.26
C TYR A 347 -13.25 -8.39 1.11
N PHE A 348 -13.08 -9.08 -0.02
CA PHE A 348 -13.94 -10.23 -0.31
C PHE A 348 -13.23 -11.56 -0.52
N LEU A 349 -12.02 -11.63 -1.07
CA LEU A 349 -11.31 -12.90 -1.21
C LEU A 349 -11.06 -13.60 0.13
N PRO A 350 -10.59 -12.91 1.20
CA PRO A 350 -10.45 -13.53 2.52
C PRO A 350 -11.79 -14.07 3.05
N CYS A 351 -12.89 -13.35 2.83
CA CYS A 351 -14.22 -13.78 3.27
C CYS A 351 -14.72 -15.02 2.53
N ILE A 352 -14.50 -15.09 1.22
CA ILE A 352 -14.85 -16.28 0.42
C ILE A 352 -14.04 -17.48 0.89
N MET A 353 -12.72 -17.32 1.06
CA MET A 353 -11.86 -18.39 1.58
C MET A 353 -12.30 -18.84 2.98
N TRP A 354 -12.67 -17.91 3.86
CA TRP A 354 -13.21 -18.20 5.18
C TRP A 354 -14.49 -19.04 5.13
N LEU A 355 -15.44 -18.68 4.25
CA LEU A 355 -16.68 -19.43 4.09
C LEU A 355 -16.44 -20.86 3.57
N ILE A 356 -15.43 -21.06 2.71
CA ILE A 356 -15.09 -22.36 2.13
C ILE A 356 -14.32 -23.24 3.12
N ILE A 357 -13.30 -22.68 3.78
CA ILE A 357 -12.38 -23.41 4.66
C ILE A 357 -13.01 -23.61 6.04
N CYS A 358 -13.49 -22.53 6.67
CA CYS A 358 -13.94 -22.56 8.06
C CYS A 358 -15.39 -23.03 8.22
N LYS A 359 -16.19 -22.93 7.14
CA LYS A 359 -17.60 -23.35 7.08
C LYS A 359 -18.41 -22.92 8.32
N PRO A 360 -18.49 -21.60 8.65
CA PRO A 360 -19.25 -21.15 9.80
C PRO A 360 -20.72 -21.54 9.68
N ARG A 361 -21.40 -21.74 10.81
CA ARG A 361 -22.83 -22.10 10.85
C ARG A 361 -23.64 -21.10 10.01
N ARG A 362 -24.48 -21.60 9.10
CA ARG A 362 -25.38 -20.75 8.29
C ARG A 362 -26.22 -19.86 9.20
N PHE A 363 -26.39 -18.61 8.81
CA PHE A 363 -27.07 -17.56 9.58
C PHE A 363 -26.41 -17.19 10.93
N SER A 364 -25.18 -17.62 11.18
CA SER A 364 -24.38 -17.05 12.27
C SER A 364 -23.94 -15.63 11.95
N LEU A 365 -23.52 -14.88 12.97
CA LEU A 365 -22.94 -13.55 12.81
C LEU A 365 -21.79 -13.55 11.79
N SER A 366 -20.84 -14.49 11.93
CA SER A 366 -19.72 -14.62 10.99
C SER A 366 -20.21 -14.88 9.56
N TRP A 367 -21.23 -15.71 9.37
CA TRP A 367 -21.77 -15.98 8.03
C TRP A 367 -22.35 -14.71 7.39
N PHE A 368 -23.14 -13.93 8.13
CA PHE A 368 -23.68 -12.66 7.63
C PHE A 368 -22.60 -11.62 7.35
N THR A 369 -21.65 -11.44 8.28
CA THR A 369 -20.56 -10.46 8.12
C THR A 369 -19.74 -10.76 6.86
N ASN A 370 -19.42 -12.03 6.58
CA ASN A 370 -18.70 -12.41 5.37
C ASN A 370 -19.47 -12.07 4.09
N TRP A 371 -20.76 -12.39 4.02
CA TRP A 371 -21.56 -12.05 2.84
C TRP A 371 -21.69 -10.54 2.62
N ILE A 372 -21.84 -9.76 3.70
CA ILE A 372 -21.86 -8.29 3.61
C ILE A 372 -20.53 -7.77 3.06
N CYS A 373 -19.39 -8.26 3.57
CA CYS A 373 -18.07 -7.87 3.07
C CYS A 373 -17.87 -8.25 1.60
N ILE A 374 -18.39 -9.42 1.19
CA ILE A 374 -18.35 -9.87 -0.21
C ILE A 374 -19.15 -8.94 -1.11
N VAL A 375 -20.42 -8.68 -0.79
CA VAL A 375 -21.29 -7.83 -1.62
C VAL A 375 -20.73 -6.41 -1.70
N LEU A 376 -20.34 -5.82 -0.57
CA LEU A 376 -19.74 -4.49 -0.56
C LEU A 376 -18.41 -4.45 -1.32
N GLY A 377 -17.56 -5.45 -1.16
CA GLY A 377 -16.27 -5.54 -1.85
C GLY A 377 -16.43 -5.67 -3.37
N VAL A 378 -17.37 -6.48 -3.84
CA VAL A 378 -17.67 -6.61 -5.28
C VAL A 378 -18.25 -5.32 -5.85
N ILE A 379 -19.16 -4.66 -5.12
CA ILE A 379 -19.69 -3.35 -5.52
C ILE A 379 -18.54 -2.34 -5.64
N LEU A 380 -17.66 -2.26 -4.64
CA LEU A 380 -16.49 -1.37 -4.65
C LEU A 380 -15.56 -1.64 -5.84
N MET A 381 -15.28 -2.91 -6.13
CA MET A 381 -14.45 -3.32 -7.27
C MET A 381 -14.99 -2.82 -8.61
N ILE A 382 -16.32 -2.76 -8.76
CA ILE A 382 -16.95 -2.31 -10.02
C ILE A 382 -17.04 -0.78 -10.07
N ILE A 383 -17.54 -0.14 -9.01
CA ILE A 383 -17.93 1.28 -9.07
C ILE A 383 -16.76 2.23 -8.85
N ALA A 384 -15.82 1.90 -7.96
CA ALA A 384 -14.74 2.82 -7.61
C ALA A 384 -13.76 3.08 -8.78
N PRO A 385 -13.38 2.07 -9.58
CA PRO A 385 -12.53 2.29 -10.75
C PRO A 385 -13.15 3.24 -11.78
N ILE A 386 -14.47 3.27 -11.90
CA ILE A 386 -15.15 4.21 -12.82
C ILE A 386 -14.92 5.66 -12.37
N GLY A 387 -15.01 5.91 -11.07
CA GLY A 387 -14.72 7.23 -10.48
C GLY A 387 -13.26 7.65 -10.67
N GLY A 388 -12.32 6.77 -10.29
CA GLY A 388 -10.88 7.02 -10.44
C GLY A 388 -10.48 7.22 -11.91
N LEU A 389 -11.02 6.41 -12.83
CA LEU A 389 -10.77 6.53 -14.26
C LEU A 389 -11.29 7.86 -14.81
N ARG A 390 -12.47 8.34 -14.40
CA ARG A 390 -12.94 9.66 -14.81
C ARG A 390 -12.03 10.77 -14.30
N GLN A 391 -11.54 10.69 -13.07
CA GLN A 391 -10.59 11.67 -12.55
C GLN A 391 -9.32 11.70 -13.39
N ILE A 392 -8.77 10.53 -13.73
CA ILE A 392 -7.63 10.40 -14.66
C ILE A 392 -7.95 11.04 -16.01
N ILE A 393 -9.09 10.74 -16.62
CA ILE A 393 -9.49 11.29 -17.92
C ILE A 393 -9.58 12.81 -17.88
N ILE A 394 -10.15 13.38 -16.82
CA ILE A 394 -10.27 14.84 -16.69
C ILE A 394 -8.90 15.49 -16.49
N SER A 395 -8.06 14.95 -15.60
CA SER A 395 -6.72 15.45 -15.38
C SER A 395 -5.81 15.31 -16.61
N ALA A 396 -6.00 14.25 -17.40
CA ALA A 396 -5.25 14.01 -18.63
C ALA A 396 -5.53 15.04 -19.73
N LYS A 397 -6.72 15.67 -19.76
CA LYS A 397 -7.06 16.68 -20.78
C LYS A 397 -6.17 17.92 -20.75
N THR A 398 -5.68 18.29 -19.56
CA THR A 398 -4.82 19.46 -19.37
C THR A 398 -3.36 19.09 -19.18
N TYR A 399 -3.05 17.80 -19.03
CA TYR A 399 -1.70 17.31 -18.85
C TYR A 399 -0.95 17.26 -20.18
N LYS A 400 0.18 17.96 -20.26
CA LYS A 400 1.09 17.84 -21.40
C LYS A 400 2.14 16.77 -21.10
N PHE A 401 2.06 15.65 -21.79
CA PHE A 401 3.01 14.56 -21.64
C PHE A 401 4.45 15.05 -21.87
N TYR A 402 5.31 14.88 -20.86
CA TYR A 402 6.75 15.14 -20.92
C TYR A 402 7.16 16.59 -21.30
N SER A 403 6.21 17.54 -21.39
CA SER A 403 6.40 18.91 -21.90
C SER A 403 6.49 19.97 -20.84
#